data_AF-A0A6N6KHB2-F1
#
_entry.id   AF-A0A6N6KHB2-F1
#
_cell.length_a   1.000
_cell.length_b   1.000
_cell.length_c   1.000
_cell.angle_alpha   90.00
_cell.angle_beta   90.00
_cell.angle_gamma   90.00
#
_symmetry.space_group_name_H-M   'P 1'
#
loop_
_entity.id
_entity.type
_entity.pdbx_description
1 polymer ?
#
loop_
_entity_poly.entity_id
_entity_poly.type
_entity_poly.pdbx_seq_one_letter_code
_entity_poly.pdbx_strand_id
1 'polypeptide(L)'
;MHVCRSRNGDGTLLTSIWDTQEGLVNLYFYHTFESTVQFNLAEELEKGDHMINIPSLFPENKEFERLANYKTPFNTPELRVSLVLLGGILTLFSFLLGFSLIRNKNSEVTLKNVFFIGAMNLLLTGYLFVLATNIYIYYFDAPYRHYSSNLISVSSYTPFLLLLIIVPLTSFTIKRFKSVKTKRWIKAILVSNNLIYLMLLVSFGYWGLYSIWN
;
A
#
# COMPACT_ATOMS: atom_id res chain seq x y z
N MET A 1 -26.90 -7.90 -6.76
CA MET A 1 -25.83 -8.42 -5.88
C MET A 1 -24.66 -7.47 -5.98
N HIS A 2 -24.52 -6.54 -5.04
CA HIS A 2 -23.38 -5.63 -4.95
C HIS A 2 -22.72 -5.88 -3.60
N VAL A 3 -21.84 -6.88 -3.51
CA VAL A 3 -20.93 -7.00 -2.36
C VAL A 3 -19.68 -6.23 -2.73
N CYS A 4 -19.83 -4.90 -2.81
CA CYS A 4 -18.72 -4.01 -3.06
C CYS A 4 -18.09 -3.58 -1.76
N ARG A 5 -16.76 -3.66 -1.70
CA ARG A 5 -15.99 -2.88 -0.73
C ARG A 5 -16.12 -1.40 -1.12
N SER A 6 -16.33 -0.53 -0.14
CA SER A 6 -16.47 0.93 -0.28
C SER A 6 -15.36 1.57 -1.11
N ARG A 7 -14.10 1.14 -0.91
CA ARG A 7 -12.93 1.77 -1.54
C ARG A 7 -12.61 1.23 -2.94
N ASN A 8 -12.13 -0.02 -3.02
CA ASN A 8 -11.82 -0.70 -4.27
C ASN A 8 -12.47 -2.09 -4.22
N GLY A 9 -13.51 -2.25 -5.04
CA GLY A 9 -14.39 -3.42 -5.06
C GLY A 9 -13.64 -4.70 -5.45
N ASP A 10 -13.30 -5.50 -4.44
CA ASP A 10 -13.06 -6.93 -4.58
C ASP A 10 -14.44 -7.59 -4.51
N GLY A 11 -14.99 -7.85 -5.69
CA GLY A 11 -16.30 -8.44 -5.92
C GLY A 11 -16.20 -9.53 -6.98
N THR A 12 -17.31 -10.17 -7.28
CA THR A 12 -17.39 -11.20 -8.32
C THR A 12 -17.03 -10.61 -9.68
N LEU A 13 -15.87 -11.02 -10.23
CA LEU A 13 -15.41 -10.57 -11.56
C LEU A 13 -16.31 -11.10 -12.68
N LEU A 14 -16.74 -12.34 -12.55
CA LEU A 14 -17.51 -13.06 -13.57
C LEU A 14 -18.66 -13.81 -12.92
N THR A 15 -19.84 -13.71 -13.52
CA THR A 15 -20.98 -14.57 -13.21
C THR A 15 -21.40 -15.24 -14.50
N SER A 16 -21.57 -16.57 -14.47
CA SER A 16 -22.01 -17.33 -15.64
C SER A 16 -23.24 -18.17 -15.33
N ILE A 17 -24.17 -18.23 -16.27
CA ILE A 17 -25.35 -19.11 -16.23
C ILE A 17 -25.22 -20.10 -17.38
N TRP A 18 -25.28 -21.40 -17.06
CA TRP A 18 -25.07 -22.49 -18.00
C TRP A 18 -26.39 -23.21 -18.24
N ASP A 19 -26.86 -23.20 -19.48
CA ASP A 19 -27.93 -24.07 -19.94
C ASP A 19 -27.31 -25.34 -20.53
N THR A 20 -27.41 -26.44 -19.78
CA THR A 20 -26.82 -27.72 -20.18
C THR A 20 -27.65 -28.49 -21.20
N GLN A 21 -28.91 -28.11 -21.43
CA GLN A 21 -29.76 -28.77 -22.42
C GLN A 21 -29.45 -28.22 -23.81
N GLU A 22 -29.39 -26.89 -23.92
CA GLU A 22 -29.13 -26.19 -25.19
C GLU A 22 -27.63 -25.92 -25.41
N GLY A 23 -26.78 -26.17 -24.42
CA GLY A 23 -25.34 -25.93 -24.51
C GLY A 23 -24.98 -24.45 -24.57
N LEU A 24 -25.78 -23.59 -23.95
CA LEU A 24 -25.61 -22.13 -23.96
C LEU A 24 -24.97 -21.64 -22.65
N VAL A 25 -24.01 -20.72 -22.74
CA VAL A 25 -23.38 -20.08 -21.59
C VAL A 25 -23.58 -18.59 -21.67
N ASN A 26 -24.31 -18.01 -20.70
CA ASN A 26 -24.48 -16.57 -20.55
C ASN A 26 -23.46 -16.05 -19.55
N LEU A 27 -22.63 -15.10 -19.97
CA LEU A 27 -21.58 -14.50 -19.16
C LEU A 27 -21.92 -13.05 -18.84
N TYR A 28 -21.77 -12.69 -17.57
CA TYR A 28 -21.86 -11.34 -17.04
C TYR A 28 -20.52 -10.94 -16.46
N PHE A 29 -20.17 -9.66 -16.62
CA PHE A 29 -18.88 -9.13 -16.23
C PHE A 29 -19.00 -7.96 -15.26
N TYR A 30 -18.24 -8.04 -14.18
CA TYR A 30 -17.92 -7.00 -13.20
C TYR A 30 -18.99 -5.93 -12.98
N HIS A 31 -19.98 -6.22 -12.14
CA HIS A 31 -21.09 -5.32 -11.75
C HIS A 31 -21.96 -4.77 -12.90
N THR A 32 -21.75 -5.19 -14.14
CA THR A 32 -22.64 -4.89 -15.27
C THR A 32 -23.59 -6.07 -15.49
N PHE A 33 -24.81 -5.96 -14.95
CA PHE A 33 -25.83 -7.02 -15.05
C PHE A 33 -26.87 -6.79 -16.15
N GLU A 34 -26.82 -5.65 -16.84
CA GLU A 34 -27.74 -5.30 -17.93
C GLU A 34 -27.27 -5.85 -19.30
N SER A 35 -26.00 -6.22 -19.40
CA SER A 35 -25.39 -6.79 -20.62
C SER A 35 -24.85 -8.19 -20.35
N THR A 36 -25.17 -9.13 -21.23
CA THR A 36 -24.65 -10.50 -21.22
C THR A 36 -24.01 -10.82 -22.55
N VAL A 37 -22.98 -11.66 -22.53
CA VAL A 37 -22.42 -12.30 -23.73
C VAL A 37 -22.82 -13.76 -23.69
N GLN A 38 -23.50 -14.24 -24.72
CA GLN A 38 -23.91 -15.63 -24.81
C GLN A 38 -22.96 -16.39 -25.74
N PHE A 39 -22.54 -17.58 -25.32
CA PHE A 39 -21.76 -18.52 -26.10
C PHE A 39 -22.58 -19.77 -26.37
N ASN A 40 -22.51 -20.29 -27.59
CA ASN A 40 -22.91 -21.65 -27.90
C ASN A 40 -21.67 -22.54 -27.81
N LEU A 41 -21.69 -23.54 -26.94
CA LEU A 41 -20.52 -24.39 -26.69
C LEU A 41 -20.10 -25.20 -27.93
N ALA A 42 -21.04 -25.65 -28.76
CA ALA A 42 -20.69 -26.38 -29.97
C ALA A 42 -19.93 -25.47 -30.94
N GLU A 43 -20.43 -24.24 -31.15
CA GLU A 43 -19.79 -23.26 -32.02
C GLU A 43 -18.41 -22.82 -31.51
N GLU A 44 -18.26 -22.61 -30.20
CA GLU A 44 -16.95 -22.25 -29.63
C GLU A 44 -15.94 -23.40 -29.71
N LEU A 45 -16.37 -24.64 -29.52
CA LEU A 45 -15.49 -25.81 -29.62
C LEU A 45 -15.04 -26.08 -31.07
N GLU A 46 -15.90 -25.82 -32.06
CA GLU A 46 -15.55 -25.95 -33.48
C GLU A 46 -14.44 -25.00 -33.93
N LYS A 47 -14.28 -23.84 -33.28
CA LYS A 47 -13.19 -22.88 -33.55
C LYS A 47 -11.81 -23.44 -33.16
N GLY A 48 -11.75 -24.58 -32.47
CA GLY A 48 -10.52 -25.16 -31.95
C GLY A 48 -9.92 -24.32 -30.82
N ASP A 49 -8.65 -24.55 -30.54
CA ASP A 49 -7.96 -23.93 -29.41
C ASP A 49 -7.79 -22.41 -29.60
N HIS A 50 -8.45 -21.64 -28.74
CA HIS A 50 -8.32 -20.19 -28.71
C HIS A 50 -8.55 -19.63 -27.31
N MET A 51 -8.19 -18.36 -27.12
CA MET A 51 -8.41 -17.62 -25.88
C MET A 51 -9.25 -16.38 -26.16
N ILE A 52 -10.15 -16.07 -25.23
CA ILE A 52 -11.02 -14.90 -25.33
C ILE A 52 -10.65 -13.91 -24.23
N ASN A 53 -10.39 -12.66 -24.61
CA ASN A 53 -10.19 -11.58 -23.66
C ASN A 53 -11.54 -11.07 -23.14
N ILE A 54 -11.95 -11.56 -21.97
CA ILE A 54 -13.29 -11.31 -21.44
C ILE A 54 -13.64 -9.81 -21.34
N PRO A 55 -12.79 -8.91 -20.79
CA PRO A 55 -13.10 -7.48 -20.74
C PRO A 55 -13.43 -6.85 -22.10
N SER A 56 -12.84 -7.33 -23.21
CA SER A 56 -13.14 -6.79 -24.54
C SER A 56 -14.49 -7.19 -25.12
N LEU A 57 -15.19 -8.14 -24.50
CA LEU A 57 -16.52 -8.56 -24.91
C LEU A 57 -17.64 -7.68 -24.35
N PHE A 58 -17.32 -6.88 -23.33
CA PHE A 58 -18.28 -6.06 -22.60
C PHE A 58 -18.03 -4.57 -22.87
N PRO A 59 -19.05 -3.72 -22.69
CA PRO A 59 -18.87 -2.28 -22.70
C PRO A 59 -17.86 -1.81 -21.65
N GLU A 60 -17.28 -0.64 -21.89
CA GLU A 60 -16.35 0.01 -20.96
C GLU A 60 -16.96 0.14 -19.56
N ASN A 61 -16.23 -0.32 -18.54
CA ASN A 61 -16.63 -0.25 -17.14
C ASN A 61 -15.57 0.51 -16.34
N LYS A 62 -15.87 1.77 -15.99
CA LYS A 62 -14.95 2.66 -15.26
C LYS A 62 -14.55 2.13 -13.89
N GLU A 63 -15.41 1.38 -13.22
CA GLU A 63 -15.09 0.77 -11.93
C GLU A 63 -14.05 -0.35 -12.11
N PHE A 64 -14.24 -1.20 -13.12
CA PHE A 64 -13.29 -2.25 -13.49
C PHE A 64 -11.95 -1.66 -13.90
N GLU A 65 -11.94 -0.63 -14.74
CA GLU A 65 -10.71 0.03 -15.17
C GLU A 65 -9.93 0.62 -14.00
N ARG A 66 -10.63 1.24 -13.04
CA ARG A 66 -10.01 1.73 -11.81
C ARG A 66 -9.38 0.58 -11.02
N LEU A 67 -10.07 -0.56 -10.88
CA LEU A 67 -9.56 -1.74 -10.19
C LEU A 67 -8.35 -2.34 -10.91
N ALA A 68 -8.43 -2.52 -12.23
CA ALA A 68 -7.38 -3.09 -13.06
C ALA A 68 -6.09 -2.23 -13.02
N ASN A 69 -6.24 -0.91 -12.95
CA ASN A 69 -5.13 0.03 -12.87
C ASN A 69 -4.63 0.31 -11.43
N TYR A 70 -5.29 -0.23 -10.40
CA TYR A 70 -4.92 0.00 -9.01
C TYR A 70 -3.66 -0.78 -8.63
N LYS A 71 -2.54 -0.09 -8.44
CA LYS A 71 -1.24 -0.69 -8.17
C LYS A 71 -1.02 -0.94 -6.69
N THR A 72 -0.71 -2.18 -6.34
CA THR A 72 -0.35 -2.59 -5.00
C THR A 72 0.97 -3.37 -5.04
N PRO A 73 1.63 -3.58 -3.89
CA PRO A 73 2.75 -4.51 -3.81
C PRO A 73 2.41 -5.96 -4.19
N PHE A 74 1.15 -6.30 -4.44
CA PHE A 74 0.73 -7.65 -4.83
C PHE A 74 0.62 -7.86 -6.33
N ASN A 75 0.34 -6.81 -7.10
CA ASN A 75 0.33 -6.86 -8.56
C ASN A 75 1.52 -6.14 -9.21
N THR A 76 2.35 -5.46 -8.43
CA THR A 76 3.55 -4.73 -8.89
C THR A 76 4.77 -5.13 -8.05
N PRO A 77 5.58 -6.11 -8.47
CA PRO A 77 6.72 -6.63 -7.69
C PRO A 77 7.73 -5.55 -7.27
N GLU A 78 7.94 -4.55 -8.12
CA GLU A 78 8.86 -3.43 -7.88
C GLU A 78 8.43 -2.64 -6.66
N LEU A 79 7.12 -2.42 -6.48
CA LEU A 79 6.59 -1.75 -5.29
C LEU A 79 6.87 -2.58 -4.04
N ARG A 80 6.70 -3.90 -4.08
CA ARG A 80 6.99 -4.77 -2.93
C ARG A 80 8.47 -4.72 -2.54
N VAL A 81 9.36 -4.83 -3.52
CA VAL A 81 10.81 -4.71 -3.29
C VAL A 81 11.15 -3.34 -2.72
N SER A 82 10.54 -2.27 -3.23
CA SER A 82 10.77 -0.91 -2.72
C SER A 82 10.38 -0.77 -1.24
N LEU A 83 9.29 -1.39 -0.77
CA LEU A 83 8.90 -1.35 0.65
C LEU A 83 9.94 -2.04 1.54
N VAL A 84 10.47 -3.18 1.10
CA VAL A 84 11.52 -3.91 1.84
C VAL A 84 12.80 -3.10 1.91
N LEU A 85 13.22 -2.50 0.79
CA LEU A 85 14.41 -1.64 0.74
C LEU A 85 14.26 -0.40 1.64
N LEU A 86 13.11 0.28 1.58
CA LEU A 86 12.83 1.42 2.44
C LEU A 86 12.85 1.03 3.93
N GLY A 87 12.24 -0.10 4.30
CA GLY A 87 12.30 -0.62 5.67
C GLY A 87 13.73 -0.96 6.12
N GLY A 88 14.54 -1.55 5.24
CA GLY A 88 15.96 -1.79 5.49
C GLY A 88 16.74 -0.50 5.72
N ILE A 89 16.52 0.52 4.89
CA ILE A 89 17.18 1.83 5.00
C ILE A 89 16.80 2.53 6.31
N LEU A 90 15.51 2.57 6.66
CA LEU A 90 15.02 3.17 7.90
C LEU A 90 15.65 2.51 9.14
N THR A 91 15.74 1.17 9.12
CA THR A 91 16.36 0.39 10.19
C THR A 91 17.85 0.68 10.30
N LEU A 92 18.58 0.72 9.17
CA LEU A 92 19.99 1.10 9.12
C LEU A 92 20.19 2.52 9.69
N PHE A 93 19.36 3.49 9.31
CA PHE A 93 19.42 4.85 9.83
C PHE A 93 19.20 4.91 11.34
N SER A 94 18.28 4.11 11.90
CA SER A 94 18.11 3.99 13.35
C SER A 94 19.39 3.51 14.04
N PHE A 95 20.03 2.47 13.51
CA PHE A 95 21.28 1.95 14.06
C PHE A 95 22.43 2.96 13.96
N LEU A 96 22.58 3.64 12.82
CA LEU A 96 23.63 4.65 12.63
C LEU A 96 23.45 5.85 13.57
N LEU A 97 22.21 6.30 13.80
CA LEU A 97 21.92 7.35 14.77
C LEU A 97 22.18 6.88 16.21
N GLY A 98 21.83 5.64 16.57
CA GLY A 98 22.16 5.04 17.86
C GLY A 98 23.68 4.95 18.09
N PHE A 99 24.43 4.47 17.10
CA PHE A 99 25.89 4.42 17.14
C PHE A 99 26.53 5.81 17.30
N SER A 100 25.89 6.85 16.74
CA SER A 100 26.35 8.24 16.87
C SER A 100 26.42 8.72 18.34
N LEU A 101 25.51 8.23 19.20
CA LEU A 101 25.45 8.59 20.63
C LEU A 101 26.59 7.97 21.41
N ILE A 102 26.92 6.70 21.12
CA ILE A 102 27.98 5.96 21.80
C ILE A 102 29.34 6.58 21.47
N ARG A 103 29.55 6.94 20.20
CA ARG A 103 30.83 7.47 19.72
C ARG A 103 31.06 8.95 20.03
N ASN A 104 30.02 9.76 20.20
CA ASN A 104 30.13 11.20 20.46
C ASN A 104 29.27 11.65 21.64
N LYS A 105 29.85 11.65 22.85
CA LYS A 105 29.20 12.21 24.05
C LYS A 105 28.84 13.71 23.93
N ASN A 106 29.53 14.46 23.05
CA ASN A 106 29.30 15.90 22.81
C ASN A 106 28.43 16.20 21.57
N SER A 107 27.63 15.24 21.07
CA SER A 107 26.77 15.51 19.92
C SER A 107 25.56 16.37 20.30
N GLU A 108 25.16 17.30 19.44
CA GLU A 108 23.92 18.08 19.61
C GLU A 108 22.65 17.24 19.51
N VAL A 109 22.77 15.98 19.08
CA VAL A 109 21.63 15.06 18.99
C VAL A 109 21.50 14.36 20.34
N THR A 110 20.57 14.85 21.16
CA THR A 110 20.28 14.25 22.47
C THR A 110 19.69 12.85 22.32
N LEU A 111 19.90 11.98 23.32
CA LEU A 111 19.31 10.64 23.41
C LEU A 111 17.81 10.63 23.09
N LYS A 112 17.05 11.59 23.62
CA LYS A 112 15.61 11.74 23.37
C LYS A 112 15.26 11.85 21.88
N ASN A 113 16.05 12.58 21.10
CA ASN A 113 15.78 12.80 19.66
C ASN A 113 16.11 11.55 18.85
N VAL A 114 17.23 10.89 19.18
CA VAL A 114 17.60 9.61 18.54
C VAL A 114 16.56 8.55 18.86
N PHE A 115 16.11 8.46 20.11
CA PHE A 115 15.05 7.53 20.48
C PHE A 115 13.76 7.83 19.72
N PHE A 116 13.34 9.08 19.65
CA PHE A 116 12.11 9.46 18.95
C PHE A 116 12.16 9.12 17.44
N ILE A 117 13.23 9.51 16.75
CA ILE A 117 13.40 9.23 15.32
C ILE A 117 13.60 7.74 15.06
N GLY A 118 14.43 7.09 15.88
CA GLY A 118 14.72 5.66 15.78
C GLY A 118 13.48 4.80 16.02
N ALA A 119 12.67 5.14 17.03
CA ALA A 119 11.41 4.48 17.30
C ALA A 119 10.43 4.64 16.13
N MET A 120 10.32 5.83 15.55
CA MET A 120 9.47 6.04 14.38
C MET A 120 9.94 5.25 13.16
N ASN A 121 11.25 5.22 12.91
CA ASN A 121 11.84 4.41 11.83
C ASN A 121 11.52 2.93 12.00
N LEU A 122 11.69 2.38 13.20
CA LEU A 122 11.40 0.96 13.47
C LEU A 122 9.90 0.66 13.36
N LEU A 123 9.05 1.57 13.82
CA LEU A 123 7.59 1.46 13.68
C LEU A 123 7.18 1.47 12.20
N LEU A 124 7.76 2.36 11.39
CA LEU A 124 7.53 2.37 9.94
C LEU A 124 8.09 1.12 9.26
N THR A 125 9.26 0.63 9.64
CA THR A 125 9.78 -0.65 9.12
C THR A 125 8.79 -1.78 9.37
N GLY A 126 8.27 -1.89 10.59
CA GLY A 126 7.25 -2.89 10.93
C GLY A 126 5.98 -2.71 10.10
N TYR A 127 5.54 -1.47 9.90
CA TYR A 127 4.37 -1.18 9.08
C TYR A 127 4.58 -1.50 7.59
N LEU A 128 5.75 -1.18 7.04
CA LEU A 128 6.12 -1.53 5.67
C LEU A 128 6.15 -3.04 5.44
N PHE A 129 6.61 -3.79 6.45
CA PHE A 129 6.52 -5.26 6.43
C PHE A 129 5.06 -5.73 6.41
N VAL A 130 4.18 -5.14 7.22
CA VAL A 130 2.74 -5.44 7.21
C VAL A 130 2.14 -5.17 5.82
N LEU A 131 2.44 -4.02 5.23
CA LEU A 131 2.02 -3.64 3.88
C LEU A 131 2.54 -4.59 2.79
N ALA A 132 3.76 -5.11 2.92
CA ALA A 132 4.34 -6.04 1.95
C ALA A 132 3.75 -7.47 2.04
N THR A 133 3.11 -7.81 3.16
CA THR A 133 2.68 -9.19 3.47
C THR A 133 1.17 -9.38 3.56
N ASN A 134 0.38 -8.31 3.66
CA ASN A 134 -1.07 -8.38 3.82
C ASN A 134 -1.82 -7.65 2.69
N ILE A 135 -2.38 -8.42 1.75
CA ILE A 135 -3.08 -7.87 0.57
C ILE A 135 -4.36 -7.11 0.91
N TYR A 136 -5.10 -7.57 1.93
CA TYR A 136 -6.42 -7.03 2.25
C TYR A 136 -6.39 -5.54 2.63
N ILE A 137 -5.29 -5.07 3.23
CA ILE A 137 -5.12 -3.67 3.67
C ILE A 137 -5.36 -2.68 2.52
N TYR A 138 -5.05 -3.06 1.28
CA TYR A 138 -5.21 -2.20 0.11
C TYR A 138 -6.67 -2.07 -0.38
N TYR A 139 -7.59 -2.83 0.19
CA TYR A 139 -8.99 -2.88 -0.24
C TYR A 139 -10.00 -2.57 0.87
N PHE A 140 -9.55 -2.44 2.13
CA PHE A 140 -10.39 -2.07 3.28
C PHE A 140 -10.05 -0.67 3.79
N ASP A 141 -11.04 0.00 4.36
CA ASP A 141 -10.90 1.35 4.92
C ASP A 141 -9.96 1.37 6.14
N ALA A 142 -9.28 2.51 6.30
CA ALA A 142 -8.38 2.72 7.43
C ALA A 142 -9.09 3.55 8.52
N PRO A 143 -8.89 3.24 9.82
CA PRO A 143 -8.09 2.16 10.37
C PRO A 143 -8.75 0.78 10.19
N TYR A 144 -8.05 -0.15 9.55
CA TYR A 144 -8.56 -1.49 9.29
C TYR A 144 -8.44 -2.39 10.51
N ARG A 145 -9.35 -3.37 10.62
CA ARG A 145 -9.29 -4.44 11.62
C ARG A 145 -8.92 -5.75 10.95
N HIS A 146 -7.80 -6.33 11.37
CA HIS A 146 -7.39 -7.67 10.96
C HIS A 146 -8.09 -8.73 11.83
N TYR A 147 -8.61 -9.77 11.19
CA TYR A 147 -9.43 -10.79 11.85
C TYR A 147 -8.66 -11.59 12.93
N SER A 148 -7.37 -11.84 12.73
CA SER A 148 -6.56 -12.70 13.60
C SER A 148 -5.43 -12.00 14.36
N SER A 149 -5.15 -10.72 14.08
CA SER A 149 -3.95 -10.06 14.61
C SER A 149 -4.25 -8.64 15.08
N ASN A 150 -4.28 -8.47 16.40
CA ASN A 150 -4.42 -7.15 17.01
C ASN A 150 -3.23 -6.24 16.67
N LEU A 151 -2.04 -6.79 16.48
CA LEU A 151 -0.85 -6.02 16.09
C LEU A 151 -1.03 -5.40 14.70
N ILE A 152 -1.55 -6.17 13.73
CA ILE A 152 -1.83 -5.65 12.39
C ILE A 152 -2.94 -4.60 12.46
N SER A 153 -4.00 -4.84 13.25
CA SER A 153 -5.07 -3.85 13.47
C SER A 153 -4.53 -2.54 14.06
N VAL A 154 -3.68 -2.60 15.08
CA VAL A 154 -3.06 -1.40 15.69
C VAL A 154 -2.11 -0.70 14.71
N SER A 155 -1.43 -1.47 13.86
CA SER A 155 -0.53 -0.89 12.86
C SER A 155 -1.25 0.03 11.86
N SER A 156 -2.56 -0.13 11.66
CA SER A 156 -3.37 0.73 10.79
C SER A 156 -3.38 2.21 11.17
N TYR A 157 -3.02 2.54 12.42
CA TYR A 157 -2.88 3.92 12.88
C TYR A 157 -1.52 4.56 12.54
N THR A 158 -0.56 3.78 12.04
CA THR A 158 0.79 4.25 11.69
C THR A 158 0.80 5.40 10.68
N PRO A 159 0.00 5.38 9.58
CA PRO A 159 -0.06 6.50 8.65
C PRO A 159 -0.47 7.80 9.32
N PHE A 160 -1.49 7.76 10.20
CA PHE A 160 -1.98 8.94 10.93
C PHE A 160 -0.96 9.45 11.94
N LEU A 161 -0.28 8.53 12.64
CA LEU A 161 0.80 8.89 13.54
C LEU A 161 1.92 9.63 12.78
N LEU A 162 2.34 9.10 11.62
CA LEU A 162 3.35 9.76 10.78
C LEU A 162 2.88 11.14 10.32
N LEU A 163 1.62 11.27 9.90
CA LEU A 163 1.03 12.54 9.46
C LEU A 163 1.07 13.60 10.57
N LEU A 164 0.80 13.21 11.82
CA LEU A 164 0.82 14.13 12.97
C LEU A 164 2.24 14.59 13.32
N ILE A 165 3.22 13.68 13.26
CA ILE A 165 4.60 13.97 13.71
C ILE A 165 5.52 14.50 12.61
N ILE A 166 5.10 14.51 11.34
CA ILE A 166 5.97 14.94 10.24
C ILE A 166 6.41 16.40 10.38
N VAL A 167 5.53 17.28 10.87
CA VAL A 167 5.81 18.71 11.07
C VAL A 167 6.90 18.94 12.14
N PRO A 168 6.78 18.38 13.36
CA PRO A 168 7.84 18.52 14.35
C PRO A 168 9.14 17.84 13.93
N LEU A 169 9.09 16.69 13.25
CA LEU A 169 10.30 16.01 12.71
C LEU A 169 11.01 16.85 11.64
N THR A 170 10.25 17.43 10.71
CA THR A 170 10.78 18.32 9.67
C THR A 170 11.40 19.57 10.28
N SER A 171 10.71 20.19 11.23
CA SER A 171 11.21 21.35 11.97
C SER A 171 12.51 21.04 12.72
N PHE A 172 12.60 19.87 13.36
CA PHE A 172 13.82 19.40 14.01
C PHE A 172 14.97 19.25 13.02
N THR A 173 14.74 18.59 11.88
CA THR A 173 15.75 18.39 10.85
C THR A 173 16.25 19.71 10.28
N ILE A 174 15.37 20.69 10.00
CA ILE A 174 15.76 22.02 9.51
C ILE A 174 16.67 22.73 10.53
N LYS A 175 16.31 22.69 11.82
CA LYS A 175 17.14 23.28 12.89
C LYS A 175 18.53 22.64 12.93
N ARG A 176 18.64 21.32 12.80
CA ARG A 176 19.93 20.60 12.80
C ARG A 176 20.72 20.77 11.52
N PHE A 177 20.04 20.94 10.39
CA PHE A 177 20.69 21.23 9.12
C PHE A 177 21.43 22.57 9.16
N LYS A 178 20.81 23.60 9.75
CA LYS A 178 21.41 24.94 9.94
C LYS A 178 22.52 24.98 11.00
N SER A 179 22.56 24.02 11.92
CA SER A 179 23.60 23.97 12.97
C SER A 179 24.98 23.62 12.39
N VAL A 180 25.99 24.44 12.69
CA VAL A 180 27.40 24.19 12.29
C VAL A 180 27.99 23.00 13.05
N LYS A 181 27.51 22.74 14.28
CA LYS A 181 28.03 21.68 15.16
C LYS A 181 27.57 20.28 14.75
N THR A 182 26.52 20.16 13.93
CA THR A 182 26.01 18.86 13.48
C THR A 182 26.88 18.31 12.35
N LYS A 183 27.37 17.07 12.50
CA LYS A 183 28.21 16.40 11.48
C LYS A 183 27.44 16.20 10.16
N ARG A 184 28.13 16.34 9.02
CA ARG A 184 27.52 16.25 7.67
C ARG A 184 26.74 14.95 7.45
N TRP A 185 27.28 13.80 7.86
CA TRP A 185 26.62 12.50 7.68
C TRP A 185 25.32 12.38 8.51
N ILE A 186 25.27 12.98 9.70
CA ILE A 186 24.03 13.03 10.52
C ILE A 186 22.99 13.90 9.82
N LYS A 187 23.39 15.04 9.26
CA LYS A 187 22.49 15.90 8.46
C LYS A 187 21.91 15.11 7.28
N ALA A 188 22.75 14.37 6.56
CA ALA A 188 22.32 13.56 5.43
C ALA A 188 21.28 12.52 5.87
N ILE A 189 21.52 11.77 6.95
CA ILE A 189 20.55 10.80 7.49
C ILE A 189 19.22 11.47 7.85
N LEU A 190 19.25 12.61 8.56
CA LEU A 190 18.03 13.30 8.97
C LEU A 190 17.20 13.82 7.78
N VAL A 191 17.87 14.34 6.75
CA VAL A 191 17.22 14.79 5.51
C VAL A 191 16.66 13.59 4.75
N SER A 192 17.43 12.52 4.59
CA SER A 192 16.97 11.30 3.92
C SER A 192 15.78 10.65 4.63
N ASN A 193 15.78 10.61 5.97
CA ASN A 193 14.62 10.14 6.75
C ASN A 193 13.36 10.95 6.41
N ASN A 194 13.44 12.29 6.41
CA ASN A 194 12.29 13.11 6.08
C ASN A 194 11.80 12.93 4.64
N LEU A 195 12.71 12.77 3.68
CA LEU A 195 12.32 12.47 2.29
C LEU A 195 11.57 11.14 2.20
N ILE A 196 12.06 10.10 2.89
CA ILE A 196 11.37 8.80 2.96
C ILE A 196 10.00 8.97 3.61
N TYR A 197 9.88 9.70 4.72
CA TYR A 197 8.59 9.93 5.37
C TYR A 197 7.59 10.63 4.45
N LEU A 198 8.01 11.68 3.74
CA LEU A 198 7.15 12.39 2.80
C LEU A 198 6.70 11.47 1.65
N MET A 199 7.63 10.68 1.10
CA MET A 199 7.29 9.68 0.09
C MET A 199 6.25 8.68 0.61
N LEU A 200 6.43 8.18 1.84
CA LEU A 200 5.49 7.25 2.48
C LEU A 200 4.11 7.89 2.70
N LEU A 201 4.04 9.15 3.15
CA LEU A 201 2.76 9.87 3.29
C LEU A 201 2.00 9.93 1.95
N VAL A 202 2.70 10.23 0.86
CA VAL A 202 2.09 10.26 -0.49
C VAL A 202 1.61 8.86 -0.88
N SER A 203 2.43 7.82 -0.69
CA SER A 203 2.06 6.44 -0.98
C SER A 203 0.85 5.98 -0.15
N PHE A 204 0.80 6.35 1.13
CA PHE A 204 -0.33 6.05 2.02
C PHE A 204 -1.61 6.75 1.56
N GLY A 205 -1.51 7.99 1.06
CA GLY A 205 -2.61 8.70 0.42
C GLY A 205 -3.13 7.98 -0.82
N TYR A 206 -2.23 7.56 -1.71
CA TYR A 206 -2.60 6.81 -2.92
C TYR A 206 -3.32 5.49 -2.59
N TRP A 207 -2.86 4.76 -1.59
CA TRP A 207 -3.52 3.53 -1.12
C TRP A 207 -4.75 3.77 -0.26
N GLY A 208 -5.18 5.02 -0.06
CA GLY A 208 -6.37 5.34 0.73
C GLY A 208 -6.22 5.03 2.22
N LEU A 209 -5.01 4.95 2.76
CA LEU A 209 -4.75 4.64 4.17
C LEU A 209 -5.07 5.81 5.13
N TYR A 210 -5.63 6.89 4.59
CA TYR A 210 -6.24 8.00 5.32
C TYR A 210 -7.75 8.11 5.13
N SER A 211 -8.36 7.26 4.29
CA SER A 211 -9.80 7.28 4.06
C SER A 211 -10.52 6.73 5.29
N ILE A 212 -11.01 7.65 6.12
CA ILE A 212 -11.90 7.35 7.23
C ILE A 212 -13.31 7.59 6.70
N TRP A 213 -14.16 6.56 6.65
CA TRP A 213 -15.58 6.64 6.28
C TRP A 213 -15.90 6.89 4.79
N ASN A 214 -15.26 6.14 3.88
CA ASN A 214 -15.71 6.08 2.48
C ASN A 214 -16.95 5.19 2.31
#